data_AF-A0A7N2RCS0-F1
#
_entry.id   AF-A0A7N2RCS0-F1
#
_cell.length_a   1.000
_cell.length_b   1.000
_cell.length_c   1.000
_cell.angle_alpha   90.00
_cell.angle_beta   90.00
_cell.angle_gamma   90.00
#
_symmetry.space_group_name_H-M   'P 1'
#
loop_
_entity.id
_entity.type
_entity.pdbx_description
1 polymer ?
#
loop_
_entity_poly.entity_id
_entity_poly.type
_entity_poly.pdbx_seq_one_letter_code
_entity_poly.pdbx_strand_id
1 'polypeptide(L)'
;MIVPLSDARLPSTFSLSSGSLSDISCLKSITDSLEDPLKIITPSWTFDNLTESSICGYVGVTCSNTFGRVRGIELANKGLRGGVP
;
A
#
# COMPACT_ATOMS: atom_id res chain seq x y z
N MET A 1 18.01 33.28 -19.36
CA MET A 1 17.24 32.37 -20.24
C MET A 1 16.11 31.80 -19.42
N ILE A 2 14.89 32.11 -19.82
CA ILE A 2 13.64 31.62 -19.24
C ILE A 2 13.33 30.28 -19.94
N VAL A 3 13.17 29.19 -19.20
CA VAL A 3 12.73 27.90 -19.74
C VAL A 3 11.22 27.70 -19.44
N PRO A 4 10.42 27.20 -20.39
CA PRO A 4 8.96 27.19 -20.31
C PRO A 4 8.40 26.09 -19.39
N LEU A 5 7.20 26.35 -18.86
CA LEU A 5 6.41 25.55 -17.90
C LEU A 5 5.75 24.29 -18.51
N SER A 6 6.51 23.38 -19.15
CA SER A 6 5.84 22.18 -19.71
C SER A 6 6.58 20.83 -19.69
N ASP A 7 7.80 20.69 -19.13
CA ASP A 7 8.34 19.33 -18.91
C ASP A 7 9.42 19.32 -17.83
N ALA A 8 9.02 19.50 -16.57
CA ALA A 8 9.89 19.24 -15.44
C ALA A 8 9.87 17.73 -15.16
N ARG A 9 10.71 16.98 -15.86
CA ARG A 9 11.03 15.59 -15.52
C ARG A 9 11.78 15.57 -14.18
N LEU A 10 11.02 15.48 -13.10
CA LEU A 10 11.52 15.40 -11.74
C LEU A 10 12.51 14.23 -11.61
N PRO A 11 13.72 14.43 -11.06
CA PRO A 11 14.52 13.34 -10.53
C PRO A 11 13.83 12.90 -9.24
N SER A 12 12.77 12.12 -9.39
CA SER A 12 12.17 11.39 -8.27
C SER A 12 13.25 10.42 -7.79
N THR A 13 14.00 10.80 -6.76
CA THR A 13 14.68 9.84 -5.91
C THR A 13 13.58 9.01 -5.27
N PHE A 14 13.15 7.98 -5.98
CA PHE A 14 12.25 6.97 -5.46
C PHE A 14 13.04 6.22 -4.40
N SER A 15 12.86 6.59 -3.13
CA SER A 15 13.23 5.72 -2.02
C SER A 15 12.49 4.40 -2.23
N LEU A 16 13.22 3.39 -2.69
CA LEU A 16 12.81 2.00 -2.74
C LEU A 16 12.86 1.46 -1.31
N SER A 17 11.97 1.98 -0.47
CA SER A 17 11.76 1.48 0.87
C SER A 17 10.71 0.38 0.82
N SER A 18 10.89 -0.60 1.70
CA SER A 18 9.85 -1.57 1.98
C SER A 18 8.62 -0.81 2.49
N GLY A 19 7.44 -1.11 1.96
CA GLY A 19 6.21 -0.35 2.25
C GLY A 19 6.37 1.17 2.34
N SER A 20 6.48 1.85 1.19
CA SER A 20 6.55 3.31 1.18
C SER A 20 5.31 3.92 1.86
N LEU A 21 5.43 5.17 2.34
CA LEU A 21 4.26 5.94 2.83
C LEU A 21 3.10 5.94 1.82
N SER A 22 3.40 5.85 0.53
CA SER A 22 2.41 5.71 -0.54
C SER A 22 1.69 4.35 -0.48
N ASP A 23 2.43 3.24 -0.32
CA ASP A 23 1.86 1.90 -0.19
C ASP A 23 0.97 1.78 1.06
N ILE A 24 1.43 2.34 2.18
CA ILE A 24 0.65 2.44 3.43
C ILE A 24 -0.67 3.18 3.19
N SER A 25 -0.62 4.34 2.54
CA SER A 25 -1.81 5.15 2.28
C SER A 25 -2.82 4.45 1.35
N CYS A 26 -2.31 3.70 0.38
CA CYS A 26 -3.12 2.88 -0.52
C CYS A 26 -3.85 1.77 0.24
N LEU A 27 -3.13 1.01 1.07
CA LEU A 27 -3.73 -0.06 1.89
C LEU A 27 -4.79 0.48 2.85
N LYS A 28 -4.56 1.65 3.44
CA LYS A 28 -5.53 2.32 4.30
C LYS A 28 -6.81 2.70 3.54
N SER A 29 -6.67 3.25 2.33
CA SER A 29 -7.82 3.58 1.48
C SER A 29 -8.67 2.35 1.13
N ILE A 30 -8.05 1.18 0.96
CA ILE A 30 -8.74 -0.09 0.72
C ILE A 30 -9.53 -0.50 1.98
N THR A 31 -8.93 -0.43 3.17
CA THR A 31 -9.63 -0.77 4.42
C THR A 31 -10.74 0.20 4.77
N ASP A 32 -10.63 1.47 4.37
CA ASP A 32 -11.68 2.47 4.58
C ASP A 32 -12.87 2.26 3.60
N SER A 33 -12.62 1.67 2.42
CA SER A 33 -13.63 1.44 1.38
C SER A 33 -14.33 0.08 1.47
N LEU A 34 -13.71 -0.89 2.16
CA LEU A 34 -14.19 -2.26 2.26
C LEU A 34 -14.62 -2.60 3.69
N GLU A 35 -15.78 -3.21 3.81
CA GLU A 35 -16.27 -3.82 5.04
C GLU A 35 -15.69 -5.24 5.15
N ASP A 36 -15.09 -5.57 6.29
CA ASP A 36 -14.51 -6.88 6.60
C ASP A 36 -15.35 -7.62 7.67
N PRO A 37 -16.56 -8.12 7.32
CA PRO A 37 -17.48 -8.73 8.28
C PRO A 37 -16.92 -9.99 8.93
N LEU A 38 -15.98 -10.66 8.25
CA LEU A 38 -15.34 -11.89 8.73
C LEU A 38 -14.06 -11.62 9.53
N LYS A 39 -13.61 -10.36 9.63
CA LYS A 39 -12.38 -9.94 10.31
C LYS A 39 -11.15 -10.73 9.84
N ILE A 40 -11.02 -10.94 8.53
CA ILE A 40 -9.91 -11.68 7.94
C ILE A 40 -8.69 -10.78 7.73
N ILE A 41 -8.91 -9.51 7.40
CA ILE A 41 -7.88 -8.58 6.93
C ILE A 41 -7.61 -7.49 7.96
N THR A 42 -8.67 -6.89 8.49
CA THR A 42 -8.63 -5.81 9.48
C THR A 42 -7.79 -6.09 10.74
N PRO A 43 -7.77 -7.30 11.34
CA PRO A 43 -6.89 -7.54 12.48
C PRO A 43 -5.40 -7.64 12.10
N SER A 44 -5.09 -7.94 10.85
CA SER A 44 -3.72 -8.02 10.36
C SER A 44 -3.22 -6.66 9.85
N TRP A 45 -4.10 -5.83 9.29
CA TRP A 45 -3.75 -4.55 8.67
C TRP A 45 -3.84 -3.44 9.72
N THR A 46 -2.84 -3.37 10.60
CA THR A 46 -2.78 -2.39 11.70
C THR A 46 -1.84 -1.24 11.37
N PHE A 47 -2.38 -0.04 11.23
CA PHE A 47 -1.63 1.14 10.80
C PHE A 47 -1.09 1.98 11.98
N ASP A 48 -1.23 1.49 13.21
CA ASP A 48 -0.74 2.15 14.42
C ASP A 48 0.75 1.83 14.62
N ASN A 49 1.62 2.83 14.54
CA ASN A 49 3.09 2.72 14.69
C ASN A 49 3.80 1.94 13.55
N LEU A 50 3.58 2.38 12.30
CA LEU A 50 4.23 1.81 11.13
C LEU A 50 5.74 2.08 11.15
N THR A 51 6.53 1.05 11.44
CA THR A 51 7.90 0.97 10.94
C THR A 51 7.84 0.52 9.47
N GLU A 52 8.65 1.11 8.58
CA GLU A 52 8.71 0.83 7.13
C GLU A 52 8.90 -0.66 6.76
N SER A 53 9.03 -1.57 7.71
CA SER A 53 9.19 -3.00 7.49
C SER A 53 7.96 -3.85 7.85
N SER A 54 6.83 -3.27 8.29
CA SER A 54 5.73 -4.05 8.89
C SER A 54 4.65 -4.57 7.93
N ILE A 55 4.38 -3.89 6.81
CA ILE A 55 3.20 -4.22 5.97
C ILE A 55 3.35 -5.48 5.12
N CYS A 56 4.58 -5.97 4.91
CA CYS A 56 4.82 -7.20 4.14
C CYS A 56 4.37 -8.47 4.88
N GLY A 57 4.09 -8.36 6.19
CA GLY A 57 3.50 -9.44 6.98
C GLY A 57 1.96 -9.45 6.93
N TYR A 58 1.34 -8.49 6.24
CA TYR A 58 -0.10 -8.38 6.21
C TYR A 58 -0.75 -9.50 5.41
N VAL A 59 -1.89 -10.00 5.90
CA VAL A 59 -2.69 -11.01 5.21
C VAL A 59 -3.05 -10.53 3.80
N GLY A 60 -2.67 -11.31 2.80
CA GLY A 60 -2.95 -11.02 1.39
C GLY A 60 -2.01 -10.00 0.74
N VAL A 61 -1.02 -9.45 1.45
CA VAL A 61 -0.01 -8.56 0.85
C VAL A 61 1.20 -9.38 0.42
N THR A 62 1.64 -9.18 -0.82
CA THR A 62 2.87 -9.78 -1.34
C THR A 62 3.92 -8.71 -1.53
N CYS A 63 5.13 -8.93 -1.01
CA CYS A 63 6.27 -8.02 -1.18
C CYS A 63 7.39 -8.64 -2.02
N SER A 64 8.22 -7.77 -2.60
CA SER A 64 9.47 -8.17 -3.24
C SER A 64 10.53 -8.53 -2.19
N ASN A 65 11.12 -9.72 -2.29
CA ASN A 65 12.17 -10.17 -1.36
C ASN A 65 13.41 -9.25 -1.32
N THR A 66 13.68 -8.53 -2.42
CA THR A 66 14.92 -7.74 -2.56
C THR A 66 14.79 -6.32 -2.03
N PHE A 67 13.59 -5.73 -2.13
CA PHE A 67 13.34 -4.32 -1.79
C PHE A 67 12.23 -4.13 -0.75
N GLY A 68 11.58 -5.23 -0.32
CA GLY A 68 10.41 -5.22 0.58
C GLY A 68 9.22 -4.39 0.08
N ARG A 69 9.17 -4.08 -1.22
CA ARG A 69 8.09 -3.29 -1.81
C ARG A 69 6.87 -4.15 -2.12
N VAL A 70 5.68 -3.63 -1.88
CA VAL A 70 4.41 -4.29 -2.24
C VAL A 70 4.36 -4.54 -3.75
N ARG A 71 4.08 -5.78 -4.13
CA ARG A 71 3.96 -6.28 -5.50
C ARG A 71 2.53 -6.68 -5.86
N GLY A 72 1.70 -6.98 -4.86
CA GLY A 72 0.32 -7.37 -5.09
C GLY A 72 -0.46 -7.46 -3.78
N ILE A 73 -1.78 -7.38 -3.92
CA ILE A 73 -2.74 -7.54 -2.84
C ILE A 73 -3.78 -8.55 -3.32
N GLU A 74 -3.98 -9.62 -2.57
CA GLU A 74 -4.99 -10.64 -2.80
C GLU A 74 -6.15 -10.42 -1.84
N LEU A 75 -7.28 -9.94 -2.38
CA LEU A 75 -8.53 -9.72 -1.63
C LEU A 75 -9.62 -10.75 -1.96
N ALA A 76 -9.40 -11.55 -3.01
CA ALA A 76 -10.36 -12.54 -3.49
C ALA A 76 -10.72 -13.56 -2.41
N ASN A 77 -11.99 -13.95 -2.38
CA ASN A 77 -12.53 -14.96 -1.46
C ASN A 77 -12.36 -14.66 0.05
N LYS A 78 -12.09 -13.40 0.44
CA LYS A 78 -11.95 -13.00 1.86
C LYS A 78 -13.26 -12.50 2.50
N GLY A 79 -14.39 -12.59 1.77
CA GLY A 79 -15.70 -12.20 2.29
C GLY A 79 -15.87 -10.68 2.50
N LEU A 80 -15.05 -9.86 1.84
CA LEU A 80 -15.14 -8.41 1.89
C LEU A 80 -16.39 -7.91 1.17
N ARG A 81 -16.97 -6.83 1.68
CA ARG A 81 -18.12 -6.15 1.07
C ARG A 81 -17.76 -4.69 0.77
N GLY A 82 -18.43 -4.09 -0.20
CA GLY A 82 -18.14 -2.71 -0.62
C GLY A 82 -17.44 -2.66 -1.98
N GLY A 83 -16.82 -1.51 -2.27
CA GLY A 83 -16.12 -1.26 -3.53
C GLY A 83 -14.65 -0.96 -3.29
N VAL A 84 -13.80 -1.38 -4.21
CA VAL A 84 -12.38 -0.96 -4.22
C VAL A 84 -12.27 0.47 -4.77
N PRO A 85 -11.43 1.33 -4.19
CA PRO A 85 -11.17 2.68 -4.68
C PRO A 85 -10.37 2.70 -6.00
#